data_AF-A0A5P9PFQ1-F1
#
_entry.id   AF-A0A5P9PFQ1-F1
#
_cell.length_a   1.000
_cell.length_b   1.000
_cell.length_c   1.000
_cell.angle_alpha   90.00
_cell.angle_beta   90.00
_cell.angle_gamma   90.00
#
_symmetry.space_group_name_H-M   'P 1'
#
loop_
_entity.id
_entity.type
_entity.pdbx_description
1 polymer ?
#
loop_
_entity_poly.entity_id
_entity_poly.type
_entity_poly.pdbx_seq_one_letter_code
_entity_poly.pdbx_strand_id
1 'polypeptide(L)' 'MASLFQKIARFAKSPQGRQTINQVKRYANDPRKRQQAKDALGKLRGKGKPRGY' A
#
# COMPACT_ATOMS: atom_id res chain seq x y z
N MET A 1 -12.00 -21.95 3.14
CA MET A 1 -11.46 -20.57 3.22
C MET A 1 -10.59 -20.27 4.44
N ALA A 2 -10.69 -21.00 5.57
CA ALA A 2 -9.87 -20.74 6.77
C ALA A 2 -8.34 -20.92 6.56
N SER A 3 -7.92 -21.88 5.73
CA SER A 3 -6.50 -22.25 5.57
C SER A 3 -5.63 -21.15 4.92
N LEU A 4 -6.17 -20.39 3.96
CA LEU A 4 -5.41 -19.33 3.28
C LEU A 4 -5.17 -18.13 4.21
N PHE A 5 -6.20 -17.70 4.93
CA PHE A 5 -6.06 -16.66 5.96
C PHE A 5 -5.10 -17.09 7.07
N GLN A 6 -5.12 -18.36 7.46
CA GLN A 6 -4.21 -18.90 8.47
C GLN A 6 -2.75 -18.91 7.97
N LYS A 7 -2.50 -19.20 6.68
CA LYS A 7 -1.18 -19.06 6.04
C LYS A 7 -0.71 -17.62 6.00
N ILE A 8 -1.59 -16.68 5.63
CA ILE A 8 -1.26 -15.25 5.61
C ILE A 8 -0.97 -14.75 7.03
N ALA A 9 -1.78 -15.14 8.02
CA ALA A 9 -1.56 -14.79 9.41
C ALA A 9 -0.24 -15.38 9.95
N ARG A 10 0.07 -16.63 9.62
CA ARG A 10 1.31 -17.31 10.01
C ARG A 10 2.53 -16.69 9.31
N PHE A 11 2.39 -16.26 8.06
CA PHE A 11 3.39 -15.50 7.31
C PHE A 11 3.59 -14.10 7.90
N ALA A 12 2.53 -13.36 8.19
CA ALA A 12 2.59 -12.06 8.84
C ALA A 12 3.20 -12.13 10.26
N LYS A 13 3.01 -13.26 10.96
CA LYS A 13 3.61 -13.53 12.27
C LYS A 13 5.05 -14.03 12.19
N SER A 14 5.53 -14.44 11.01
CA SER A 14 6.90 -14.90 10.80
C SER A 14 7.89 -13.72 10.83
N PRO A 15 9.17 -13.95 11.20
CA PRO A 15 10.19 -12.89 11.21
C PRO A 15 10.36 -12.25 9.82
N GLN A 16 10.28 -13.05 8.75
CA GLN A 16 10.35 -12.57 7.36
C GLN A 16 9.14 -11.67 7.02
N GLY A 17 7.92 -12.08 7.36
CA GLY A 17 6.73 -11.28 7.09
C GLY A 17 6.68 -9.99 7.92
N ARG A 18 7.12 -10.03 9.18
CA ARG A 18 7.27 -8.83 10.02
C ARG A 18 8.27 -7.84 9.43
N GLN A 19 9.40 -8.31 8.91
CA GLN A 19 10.37 -7.44 8.25
C GLN A 19 9.78 -6.80 6.98
N THR A 20 9.11 -7.58 6.15
CA THR A 20 8.43 -7.06 4.95
C THR A 20 7.36 -6.03 5.30
N ILE A 21 6.49 -6.33 6.28
CA ILE A 21 5.46 -5.40 6.76
C ILE A 21 6.10 -4.12 7.34
N ASN A 22 7.19 -4.25 8.10
CA ASN A 22 7.89 -3.09 8.67
C ASN A 22 8.57 -2.23 7.60
N GLN A 23 9.18 -2.84 6.58
CA GLN A 23 9.75 -2.13 5.44
C GLN A 23 8.66 -1.37 4.68
N VAL A 24 7.56 -2.04 4.36
CA VAL A 24 6.39 -1.41 3.71
C VAL A 24 5.83 -0.29 4.57
N LYS A 25 5.70 -0.50 5.89
CA LYS A 25 5.20 0.52 6.83
C LYS A 25 6.14 1.72 6.89
N ARG A 26 7.46 1.53 6.86
CA ARG A 26 8.45 2.62 6.77
C ARG A 26 8.34 3.36 5.44
N TYR A 27 8.22 2.64 4.33
CA TYR A 27 8.02 3.23 3.01
C TYR A 27 6.69 4.00 2.89
N ALA A 28 5.63 3.52 3.56
CA ALA A 28 4.33 4.17 3.58
C ALA A 28 4.27 5.37 4.54
N ASN A 29 5.03 5.31 5.65
CA ASN A 29 5.17 6.41 6.60
C ASN A 29 6.09 7.52 6.09
N ASP A 30 6.81 7.31 5.00
CA ASP A 30 7.67 8.33 4.43
C ASP A 30 6.82 9.45 3.78
N PRO A 31 6.85 10.69 4.32
CA PRO A 31 6.05 11.79 3.80
C PRO A 31 6.41 12.13 2.35
N ARG A 32 7.66 11.89 1.93
CA ARG A 32 8.10 12.15 0.55
C ARG A 32 7.43 11.21 -0.45
N LYS A 33 7.35 9.91 -0.12
CA LYS A 33 6.61 8.94 -0.94
C LYS A 33 5.12 9.18 -0.91
N ARG A 34 4.58 9.64 0.22
CA ARG A 34 3.17 9.98 0.34
C ARG A 34 2.78 11.15 -0.56
N GLN A 35 3.64 12.17 -0.68
CA GLN A 35 3.42 13.30 -1.59
C GLN A 35 3.44 12.83 -3.06
N GLN A 36 4.46 12.06 -3.46
CA GLN A 36 4.55 11.51 -4.82
C GLN A 36 3.38 10.58 -5.17
N ALA A 37 2.94 9.75 -4.22
CA ALA A 37 1.77 8.89 -4.40
C ALA A 37 0.49 9.71 -4.52
N LYS A 38 0.32 10.77 -3.73
CA LYS A 38 -0.81 11.70 -3.85
C LYS A 38 -0.81 12.42 -5.19
N ASP A 39 0.34 12.87 -5.68
CA ASP A 39 0.46 13.53 -6.99
C ASP A 39 0.19 12.56 -8.14
N ALA A 40 0.73 11.34 -8.07
CA ALA A 40 0.46 10.28 -9.05
C ALA A 40 -1.03 9.89 -9.06
N LEU A 41 -1.63 9.71 -7.87
CA LEU A 41 -3.05 9.45 -7.72
C LEU A 41 -3.90 10.62 -8.21
N GLY A 42 -3.46 11.86 -7.96
CA GLY A 42 -4.10 13.08 -8.46
C GLY A 42 -4.07 13.18 -9.98
N LYS A 43 -2.95 12.81 -10.62
CA LYS A 43 -2.83 12.73 -12.09
C LYS A 43 -3.71 11.61 -12.67
N LEU A 44 -3.76 10.44 -12.03
CA LEU A 44 -4.62 9.34 -12.44
C LEU A 44 -6.11 9.69 -12.28
N ARG A 45 -6.49 10.28 -11.14
CA ARG A 45 -7.87 10.74 -10.88
C ARG A 45 -8.25 11.93 -11.77
N GLY A 46 -7.30 12.79 -12.11
CA GLY A 46 -7.49 13.91 -13.05
C GLY A 46 -7.67 13.47 -14.50
N LYS A 47 -7.02 12.37 -14.92
CA LYS A 47 -7.30 11.72 -16.22
C LYS A 47 -8.62 10.96 -16.27
N GLY A 48 -9.15 10.55 -15.11
CA GLY A 48 -10.43 9.81 -14.99
C GLY A 48 -11.67 10.66 -14.76
N LYS A 49 -11.55 11.99 -14.60
CA LYS A 49 -12.71 12.89 -14.49
C LYS A 49 -12.98 13.48 -15.87
N PRO A 50 -14.08 13.12 -16.58
CA PRO A 50 -14.48 13.90 -17.74
C PRO A 50 -14.74 15.31 -17.22
N ARG A 51 -14.00 16.28 -17.76
CA ARG A 51 -14.31 17.70 -17.58
C ARG A 51 -15.64 17.95 -18.29
N GLY A 52 -16.74 17.71 -17.58
CA GLY A 52 -18.03 18.29 -17.91
C GLY A 52 -18.16 19.61 -17.16
N TYR A 53 -17.92 20.70 -17.87
CA TYR A 53 -18.55 22.01 -17.75
C TYR A 53 -18.29 22.74 -19.07
#